data_AF-A0A973FXA5-F1
#
_entry.id   AF-A0A973FXA5-F1
#
_cell.length_a   1.000
_cell.length_b   1.000
_cell.length_c   1.000
_cell.angle_alpha   90.00
_cell.angle_beta   90.00
_cell.angle_gamma   90.00
#
_symmetry.space_group_name_H-M   'P 1'
#
loop_
_entity.id
_entity.type
_entity.pdbx_description
1 polymer ?
#
loop_
_entity_poly.entity_id
_entity_poly.type
_entity_poly.pdbx_seq_one_letter_code
_entity_poly.pdbx_strand_id
1 'polypeptide(L)'
;ASILDIPQPVIESGINNMSCVPGRLESVASKSGLHVFVDYAHTDDALRRVLQNLTALKKKRIITVFGCGGNRDRGKRPLMAEAAVSYSDLTIVTSDNPRLEDPLEIIREIETGIDQEKIKKVDINNADIASDVHSYTVVPDREKAIEAAIGIASSGDIVFIAGKGHEDYQIIGTKKMPFDDRKIAAHALQMKG
;
A
#
# COMPACT_ATOMS: atom_id res chain seq x y z
N ALA A 1 -27.42 -16.60 -6.20
CA ALA A 1 -27.92 -15.58 -7.15
C ALA A 1 -29.41 -15.77 -7.42
N SER A 2 -29.91 -17.00 -7.60
CA SER A 2 -31.36 -17.31 -7.67
C SER A 2 -32.12 -17.26 -6.32
N ILE A 3 -31.53 -16.75 -5.24
CA ILE A 3 -32.15 -16.72 -3.89
C ILE A 3 -33.00 -15.45 -3.71
N LEU A 4 -32.70 -14.39 -4.48
CA LEU A 4 -33.40 -13.10 -4.42
C LEU A 4 -34.21 -12.83 -5.70
N ASP A 5 -34.36 -13.83 -6.58
CA ASP A 5 -35.07 -13.74 -7.86
C ASP A 5 -34.66 -12.56 -8.76
N ILE A 6 -33.40 -12.11 -8.66
CA ILE A 6 -32.85 -11.07 -9.52
C ILE A 6 -32.52 -11.69 -10.89
N PRO A 7 -33.08 -11.18 -12.00
CA PRO A 7 -32.79 -11.72 -13.33
C PRO A 7 -31.29 -11.61 -13.68
N GLN A 8 -30.73 -12.64 -14.31
CA GLN A 8 -29.32 -12.67 -14.72
C GLN A 8 -28.88 -11.43 -15.53
N PRO A 9 -29.66 -10.90 -16.50
CA PRO A 9 -29.26 -9.69 -17.24
C PRO A 9 -29.11 -8.45 -16.34
N VAL A 10 -29.88 -8.37 -15.24
CA VAL A 10 -29.79 -7.27 -14.27
C VAL A 10 -28.51 -7.41 -13.44
N ILE A 11 -28.12 -8.64 -13.08
CA ILE A 11 -26.87 -8.92 -12.37
C ILE A 11 -25.67 -8.55 -13.26
N GLU A 12 -25.68 -8.99 -14.52
CA GLU A 12 -24.64 -8.66 -15.50
C GLU A 12 -24.53 -7.15 -15.71
N SER A 13 -25.66 -6.46 -15.88
CA SER A 13 -25.68 -5.00 -16.00
C SER A 13 -25.12 -4.31 -14.74
N GLY A 14 -25.47 -4.79 -13.54
CA GLY A 14 -24.95 -4.26 -12.29
C GLY A 14 -23.43 -4.42 -12.15
N ILE A 15 -22.89 -5.58 -12.53
CA ILE A 15 -21.44 -5.83 -12.53
C ILE A 15 -20.74 -4.94 -13.57
N ASN A 16 -21.27 -4.85 -14.79
CA ASN A 16 -20.69 -4.03 -15.86
C ASN A 16 -20.70 -2.53 -15.55
N ASN A 17 -21.70 -2.05 -14.78
CA ASN A 17 -21.82 -0.65 -14.39
C ASN A 17 -20.97 -0.28 -13.15
N MET A 18 -20.34 -1.25 -12.49
CA MET A 18 -19.48 -0.99 -11.35
C MET A 18 -18.10 -0.51 -11.83
N SER A 19 -17.80 0.77 -11.60
CA SER A 19 -16.53 1.37 -12.01
C SER A 19 -15.37 1.05 -11.06
N CYS A 20 -15.60 1.16 -9.75
CA CYS A 20 -14.66 0.76 -8.71
C CYS A 20 -15.36 0.63 -7.34
N VAL A 21 -14.77 -0.14 -6.43
CA VAL A 21 -15.15 -0.13 -5.01
C VAL A 21 -14.16 0.77 -4.28
N PRO A 22 -14.62 1.85 -3.59
CA PRO A 22 -13.72 2.76 -2.88
C PRO A 22 -12.79 2.03 -1.90
N GLY A 23 -11.49 2.27 -2.03
CA GLY A 23 -10.44 1.67 -1.22
C GLY A 23 -10.23 0.17 -1.45
N ARG A 24 -10.58 -0.37 -2.62
CA ARG A 24 -10.29 -1.75 -3.05
C ARG A 24 -9.63 -1.75 -4.43
N LEU A 25 -8.30 -1.87 -4.46
CA LEU A 25 -7.46 -1.66 -5.65
C LEU A 25 -7.91 -0.42 -6.43
N GLU A 26 -8.24 0.65 -5.70
CA GLU A 26 -8.76 1.88 -6.29
C GLU A 26 -7.61 2.58 -7.03
N SER A 27 -7.75 2.71 -8.35
CA SER A 27 -6.72 3.35 -9.17
C SER A 27 -6.77 4.87 -9.01
N VAL A 28 -5.60 5.46 -8.74
CA VAL A 28 -5.43 6.92 -8.75
C VAL A 28 -4.94 7.34 -10.13
N ALA A 29 -5.66 8.26 -10.76
CA ALA A 29 -5.40 8.68 -12.14
C ALA A 29 -3.99 9.25 -12.31
N SER A 30 -3.24 8.73 -13.29
CA SER A 30 -1.85 9.08 -13.57
C SER A 30 -1.67 9.36 -15.06
N LYS A 31 -0.95 10.45 -15.39
CA LYS A 31 -0.64 10.83 -16.78
C LYS A 31 0.73 10.33 -17.26
N SER A 32 1.57 9.82 -16.36
CA SER A 32 2.98 9.45 -16.62
C SER A 32 3.19 7.97 -16.98
N GLY A 33 2.10 7.20 -17.16
CA GLY A 33 2.16 5.75 -17.42
C GLY A 33 2.59 4.91 -16.21
N LEU A 34 2.68 5.55 -15.03
CA LEU A 34 2.82 4.93 -13.71
C LEU A 34 1.44 4.47 -13.23
N HIS A 35 1.36 3.29 -12.60
CA HIS A 35 0.12 2.76 -12.04
C HIS A 35 0.11 2.94 -10.52
N VAL A 36 -0.87 3.67 -9.97
CA VAL A 36 -1.01 3.85 -8.51
C VAL A 36 -2.33 3.25 -8.04
N PHE A 37 -2.27 2.41 -7.00
CA PHE A 37 -3.44 1.77 -6.41
C PHE A 37 -3.49 1.98 -4.89
N VAL A 38 -4.68 2.25 -4.36
CA VAL A 38 -4.96 2.34 -2.92
C VAL A 38 -5.89 1.20 -2.50
N ASP A 39 -5.52 0.47 -1.45
CA ASP A 39 -6.29 -0.68 -0.96
C ASP A 39 -6.35 -0.74 0.58
N TYR A 40 -7.43 -1.35 1.09
CA TYR A 40 -7.66 -1.55 2.52
C TYR A 40 -6.96 -2.77 3.12
N ALA A 41 -6.15 -3.49 2.35
CA ALA A 41 -5.43 -4.67 2.81
C ALA A 41 -4.62 -4.34 4.08
N HIS A 42 -5.13 -4.79 5.23
CA HIS A 42 -4.57 -4.56 6.55
C HIS A 42 -4.35 -5.88 7.32
N THR A 43 -4.35 -7.01 6.60
CA THR A 43 -3.96 -8.34 7.09
C THR A 43 -2.90 -8.91 6.14
N ASP A 44 -2.09 -9.83 6.62
CA ASP A 44 -1.03 -10.48 5.83
C ASP A 44 -1.61 -11.25 4.64
N ASP A 45 -2.70 -12.00 4.81
CA ASP A 45 -3.36 -12.73 3.71
C ASP A 45 -3.92 -11.79 2.64
N ALA A 46 -4.60 -10.70 3.05
CA ALA A 46 -5.14 -9.73 2.10
C ALA A 46 -4.01 -9.05 1.31
N LEU A 47 -2.96 -8.62 2.01
CA LEU A 47 -1.79 -7.98 1.40
C LEU A 47 -1.09 -8.93 0.42
N ARG A 48 -0.86 -10.18 0.83
CA ARG A 48 -0.27 -11.24 0.02
C ARG A 48 -1.07 -11.47 -1.26
N ARG A 49 -2.39 -11.66 -1.15
CA ARG A 49 -3.26 -11.92 -2.31
C ARG A 49 -3.24 -10.78 -3.32
N VAL A 50 -3.32 -9.54 -2.84
CA VAL A 50 -3.28 -8.37 -3.72
C VAL A 50 -1.93 -8.28 -4.43
N LEU A 51 -0.82 -8.43 -3.70
CA LEU A 51 0.51 -8.36 -4.29
C LEU A 51 0.80 -9.50 -5.27
N GLN A 52 0.33 -10.72 -5.02
CA GLN A 52 0.39 -11.83 -5.97
C GLN A 52 -0.33 -11.50 -7.28
N ASN A 53 -1.53 -10.93 -7.19
CA ASN A 53 -2.28 -10.50 -8.37
C ASN A 53 -1.56 -9.37 -9.12
N LEU A 54 -1.01 -8.38 -8.40
CA LEU A 54 -0.24 -7.29 -9.00
C LEU A 54 1.05 -7.80 -9.65
N THR A 55 1.68 -8.83 -9.09
CA THR A 55 2.88 -9.46 -9.67
C THR A 55 2.59 -10.05 -11.05
N ALA A 56 1.41 -10.61 -11.27
CA ALA A 56 1.00 -11.10 -12.59
C ALA A 56 0.74 -9.97 -13.61
N LEU A 57 0.50 -8.75 -13.13
CA LEU A 57 0.22 -7.56 -13.96
C LEU A 57 1.44 -6.64 -14.12
N LYS A 58 2.51 -6.83 -13.33
CA LYS A 58 3.65 -5.92 -13.30
C LYS A 58 4.43 -5.95 -14.61
N LYS A 59 4.76 -4.77 -15.13
CA LYS A 59 5.65 -4.61 -16.30
C LYS A 59 7.09 -4.35 -15.89
N LYS A 60 7.28 -3.69 -14.74
CA LYS A 60 8.57 -3.37 -14.13
C LYS A 60 8.53 -3.74 -12.65
N ARG A 61 8.55 -2.73 -11.77
CA ARG A 61 8.65 -2.93 -10.33
C ARG A 61 7.32 -2.68 -9.62
N ILE A 62 7.15 -3.30 -8.46
CA ILE A 62 6.12 -3.00 -7.48
C ILE A 62 6.79 -2.30 -6.29
N ILE A 63 6.30 -1.10 -5.97
CA ILE A 63 6.69 -0.31 -4.81
C ILE A 63 5.51 -0.29 -3.85
N THR A 64 5.66 -0.92 -2.69
CA THR A 64 4.58 -1.06 -1.71
C THR A 64 4.79 -0.13 -0.54
N VAL A 65 3.77 0.65 -0.19
CA VAL A 65 3.73 1.50 1.02
C VAL A 65 2.69 0.93 1.97
N PHE A 66 3.11 0.54 3.17
CA PHE A 66 2.17 0.05 4.18
C PHE A 66 2.64 0.32 5.61
N GLY A 67 1.69 0.26 6.53
CA GLY A 67 1.92 0.32 7.96
C GLY A 67 0.97 -0.63 8.70
N CYS A 68 1.06 -0.66 10.03
CA CYS A 68 0.12 -1.40 10.86
C CYS A 68 -0.54 -0.47 11.89
N GLY A 69 -1.79 -0.77 12.23
CA GLY A 69 -2.49 -0.06 13.30
C GLY A 69 -1.99 -0.45 14.70
N GLY A 70 -1.87 0.53 15.59
CA GLY A 70 -1.63 0.32 17.01
C GLY A 70 -2.89 -0.10 17.78
N ASN A 71 -2.73 -0.51 19.03
CA ASN A 71 -3.71 -1.09 19.95
C ASN A 71 -4.61 -2.16 19.29
N ARG A 72 -4.01 -2.95 18.41
CA ARG A 72 -4.67 -4.01 17.62
C ARG A 72 -3.78 -5.26 17.59
N ASP A 73 -4.14 -6.20 16.74
CA ASP A 73 -3.36 -7.41 16.51
C ASP A 73 -1.90 -7.09 16.13
N ARG A 74 -0.99 -7.45 17.04
CA ARG A 74 0.47 -7.32 16.88
C ARG A 74 1.04 -8.49 16.10
N GLY A 75 0.40 -9.67 16.14
CA GLY A 75 0.88 -10.90 15.52
C GLY A 75 0.99 -10.80 14.00
N LYS A 76 0.11 -9.99 13.37
CA LYS A 76 0.18 -9.75 11.93
C LYS A 76 1.31 -8.82 11.48
N ARG A 77 1.92 -8.03 12.36
CA ARG A 77 2.94 -7.00 11.99
C ARG A 77 4.12 -7.62 11.22
N PRO A 78 4.81 -8.65 11.75
CA PRO A 78 5.88 -9.32 11.01
C PRO A 78 5.36 -10.06 9.76
N LEU A 79 4.18 -10.71 9.84
CA LEU A 79 3.63 -11.47 8.72
C LEU A 79 3.27 -10.57 7.51
N MET A 80 2.79 -9.35 7.78
CA MET A 80 2.54 -8.36 6.75
C MET A 80 3.85 -7.88 6.10
N ALA A 81 4.92 -7.73 6.88
CA ALA A 81 6.23 -7.38 6.35
C ALA A 81 6.77 -8.46 5.42
N GLU A 82 6.75 -9.71 5.86
CA GLU A 82 7.14 -10.87 5.07
C GLU A 82 6.37 -10.92 3.74
N ALA A 83 5.05 -10.73 3.79
CA ALA A 83 4.22 -10.67 2.59
C ALA A 83 4.62 -9.51 1.65
N ALA A 84 4.84 -8.31 2.19
CA ALA A 84 5.22 -7.14 1.40
C ALA A 84 6.55 -7.34 0.67
N VAL A 85 7.60 -7.74 1.40
CA VAL A 85 8.96 -7.90 0.84
C VAL A 85 9.09 -9.09 -0.09
N SER A 86 8.19 -10.09 0.01
CA SER A 86 8.21 -11.26 -0.87
C SER A 86 7.73 -10.96 -2.29
N TYR A 87 6.85 -9.97 -2.46
CA TYR A 87 6.19 -9.69 -3.75
C TYR A 87 6.43 -8.28 -4.28
N SER A 88 7.13 -7.44 -3.51
CA SER A 88 7.47 -6.07 -3.92
C SER A 88 8.97 -5.94 -4.13
N ASP A 89 9.36 -5.22 -5.18
CA ASP A 89 10.75 -4.92 -5.46
C ASP A 89 11.29 -3.88 -4.45
N LEU A 90 10.44 -2.96 -4.00
CA LEU A 90 10.70 -2.07 -2.86
C LEU A 90 9.52 -2.04 -1.89
N THR A 91 9.79 -2.19 -0.61
CA THR A 91 8.81 -2.02 0.47
C THR A 91 9.14 -0.78 1.32
N ILE A 92 8.20 0.15 1.44
CA ILE A 92 8.30 1.31 2.33
C ILE A 92 7.39 1.07 3.54
N VAL A 93 8.01 0.83 4.68
CA VAL A 93 7.31 0.68 5.96
C VAL A 93 7.09 2.07 6.57
N THR A 94 5.85 2.38 6.92
CA THR A 94 5.44 3.69 7.42
C THR A 94 4.41 3.57 8.55
N SER A 95 4.00 4.70 9.12
CA SER A 95 2.89 4.78 10.05
C SER A 95 1.54 4.57 9.34
N ASP A 96 0.57 4.05 10.07
CA ASP A 96 -0.84 3.97 9.66
C ASP A 96 -1.68 4.64 10.75
N ASN A 97 -2.42 3.88 11.55
CA ASN A 97 -3.21 4.39 12.66
C ASN A 97 -2.52 3.98 13.98
N PRO A 98 -1.46 4.68 14.42
CA PRO A 98 -0.67 4.28 15.59
C PRO A 98 -1.47 4.32 16.91
N ARG A 99 -2.56 5.11 16.97
CA ARG A 99 -3.37 5.28 18.19
C ARG A 99 -2.48 5.66 19.37
N LEU A 100 -2.51 4.89 20.47
CA LEU A 100 -1.75 5.17 21.69
C LEU A 100 -0.36 4.52 21.69
N GLU A 101 -0.02 3.73 20.67
CA GLU A 101 1.33 3.16 20.53
C GLU A 101 2.27 4.13 19.82
N ASP A 102 3.58 4.03 20.12
CA ASP A 102 4.62 4.74 19.39
C ASP A 102 4.71 4.17 17.95
N PRO A 103 4.54 5.00 16.90
CA PRO A 103 4.71 4.57 15.52
C PRO A 103 6.05 3.86 15.26
N LEU A 104 7.14 4.29 15.89
CA LEU A 104 8.46 3.69 15.69
C LEU A 104 8.59 2.32 16.34
N GLU A 105 7.85 2.03 17.41
CA GLU A 105 7.79 0.68 17.99
C GLU A 105 6.99 -0.26 17.09
N ILE A 106 5.86 0.20 16.54
CA ILE A 106 5.09 -0.57 15.56
C ILE A 106 5.96 -0.92 14.34
N ILE A 107 6.69 0.06 13.80
CA ILE A 107 7.59 -0.14 12.67
C ILE A 107 8.68 -1.16 13.01
N ARG A 108 9.30 -1.06 14.20
CA ARG A 108 10.29 -2.05 14.64
C ARG A 108 9.72 -3.45 14.70
N GLU A 109 8.47 -3.62 15.14
CA GLU A 109 7.80 -4.93 15.13
C GLU A 109 7.50 -5.44 13.72
N ILE A 110 7.13 -4.56 12.79
CA ILE A 110 6.99 -4.92 11.37
C ILE A 110 8.34 -5.42 10.82
N GLU A 111 9.43 -4.70 11.08
CA GLU A 111 10.77 -5.06 10.60
C GLU A 111 11.25 -6.44 11.08
N THR A 112 10.72 -6.97 12.19
CA THR A 112 11.06 -8.34 12.65
C THR A 112 10.63 -9.45 11.70
N GLY A 113 9.69 -9.17 10.79
CA GLY A 113 9.25 -10.11 9.74
C GLY A 113 10.11 -10.07 8.48
N ILE A 114 11.16 -9.24 8.44
CA ILE A 114 12.02 -9.07 7.27
C ILE A 114 13.33 -9.83 7.50
N ASP A 115 13.61 -10.80 6.63
CA ASP A 115 14.89 -11.49 6.59
C ASP A 115 15.97 -10.55 6.01
N GLN A 116 16.75 -9.94 6.91
CA GLN A 116 17.76 -8.93 6.54
C GLN A 116 18.98 -9.52 5.83
N GLU A 117 19.16 -10.85 5.82
CA GLU A 117 20.21 -11.49 5.01
C GLU A 117 19.82 -11.51 3.53
N LYS A 118 18.51 -11.58 3.25
CA LYS A 118 17.96 -11.62 1.89
C LYS A 118 17.48 -10.27 1.37
N ILE A 119 16.93 -9.44 2.26
CA ILE A 119 16.28 -8.17 1.91
C ILE A 119 17.08 -7.02 2.53
N LYS A 120 17.69 -6.20 1.68
CA LYS A 120 18.54 -5.10 2.13
C LYS A 120 17.70 -3.90 2.57
N LYS A 121 18.01 -3.34 3.74
CA LYS A 121 17.52 -2.01 4.14
C LYS A 121 18.26 -0.93 3.35
N VAL A 122 17.52 -0.06 2.66
CA VAL A 122 18.08 1.01 1.83
C VAL A 122 17.65 2.39 2.33
N ASP A 123 18.44 3.41 2.00
CA ASP A 123 18.05 4.80 2.19
C ASP A 123 17.22 5.26 0.97
N ILE A 124 16.01 5.76 1.23
CA ILE A 124 15.09 6.24 0.21
C ILE A 124 15.65 7.41 -0.62
N ASN A 125 16.62 8.14 -0.07
CA ASN A 125 17.27 9.27 -0.75
C ASN A 125 18.44 8.85 -1.64
N ASN A 126 18.85 7.59 -1.59
CA ASN A 126 19.95 7.10 -2.41
C ASN A 126 19.44 6.71 -3.80
N ALA A 127 20.09 7.23 -4.85
CA ALA A 127 19.65 7.10 -6.23
C ALA A 127 19.69 5.64 -6.77
N ASP A 128 20.45 4.77 -6.10
CA ASP A 128 20.69 3.39 -6.53
C ASP A 128 19.76 2.37 -5.83
N ILE A 129 18.44 2.61 -5.87
CA ILE A 129 17.47 1.55 -5.58
C ILE A 129 17.49 0.60 -6.79
N ALA A 130 18.46 -0.32 -6.77
CA ALA A 130 18.68 -1.32 -7.81
C ALA A 130 17.39 -2.11 -8.06
N SER A 131 16.99 -2.24 -9.33
CA SER A 131 15.75 -2.92 -9.73
C SER A 131 15.72 -4.41 -9.44
N ASP A 132 16.90 -5.02 -9.26
CA ASP A 132 17.05 -6.48 -9.31
C ASP A 132 17.18 -7.11 -7.92
N VAL A 133 17.13 -6.30 -6.86
CA VAL A 133 17.23 -6.76 -5.47
C VAL A 133 16.02 -6.25 -4.69
N HIS A 134 15.27 -7.18 -4.11
CA HIS A 134 14.19 -6.82 -3.18
C HIS A 134 14.79 -6.06 -2.00
N SER A 135 14.24 -4.88 -1.72
CA SER A 135 14.73 -4.00 -0.67
C SER A 135 13.59 -3.42 0.13
N TYR A 136 13.92 -2.89 1.31
CA TYR A 136 12.96 -2.16 2.11
C TYR A 136 13.57 -0.90 2.70
N THR A 137 12.71 0.04 3.07
CA THR A 137 13.10 1.25 3.79
C THR A 137 12.01 1.66 4.76
N VAL A 138 12.34 2.58 5.67
CA VAL A 138 11.46 3.08 6.70
C VAL A 138 11.28 4.58 6.52
N VAL A 139 10.05 5.02 6.31
CA VAL A 139 9.67 6.44 6.27
C VAL A 139 8.48 6.60 7.22
N PRO A 140 8.69 7.00 8.49
CA PRO A 140 7.63 6.94 9.50
C PRO A 140 6.42 7.84 9.20
N ASP A 141 6.64 8.94 8.50
CA ASP A 141 5.59 9.84 8.05
C ASP A 141 4.91 9.27 6.80
N ARG A 142 3.59 9.03 6.89
CA ARG A 142 2.83 8.35 5.83
C ARG A 142 2.69 9.18 4.56
N GLU A 143 2.55 10.49 4.70
CA GLU A 143 2.45 11.40 3.55
C GLU A 143 3.78 11.38 2.80
N LYS A 144 4.90 11.57 3.51
CA LYS A 144 6.25 11.49 2.92
C LYS A 144 6.57 10.13 2.33
N ALA A 145 6.08 9.05 2.92
CA ALA A 145 6.26 7.70 2.38
C ALA A 145 5.56 7.53 1.02
N ILE A 146 4.34 8.04 0.89
CA ILE A 146 3.57 8.01 -0.36
C ILE A 146 4.22 8.91 -1.41
N GLU A 147 4.61 10.13 -1.02
CA GLU A 147 5.32 11.07 -1.89
C GLU A 147 6.63 10.49 -2.40
N ALA A 148 7.42 9.88 -1.52
CA ALA A 148 8.67 9.24 -1.89
C ALA A 148 8.45 8.07 -2.86
N ALA A 149 7.49 7.19 -2.58
CA ALA A 149 7.15 6.06 -3.46
C ALA A 149 6.79 6.53 -4.87
N ILE A 150 5.93 7.54 -4.98
CA ILE A 150 5.52 8.12 -6.26
C ILE A 150 6.70 8.85 -6.91
N GLY A 151 7.49 9.59 -6.14
CA GLY A 151 8.66 10.34 -6.59
C GLY A 151 9.73 9.48 -7.27
N ILE A 152 9.98 8.27 -6.76
CA ILE A 152 10.97 7.33 -7.34
C ILE A 152 10.39 6.42 -8.42
N ALA A 153 9.06 6.26 -8.49
CA ALA A 153 8.43 5.36 -9.44
C ALA A 153 8.59 5.86 -10.89
N SER A 154 8.82 4.95 -11.84
CA SER A 154 8.93 5.28 -13.26
C SER A 154 7.74 4.76 -14.06
N SER A 155 7.61 5.19 -15.31
CA SER A 155 6.58 4.67 -16.21
C SER A 155 6.66 3.14 -16.31
N GLY A 156 5.53 2.46 -16.12
CA GLY A 156 5.41 1.00 -16.03
C GLY A 156 5.62 0.40 -14.63
N ASP A 157 6.07 1.19 -13.64
CA ASP A 157 6.08 0.76 -12.24
C ASP A 157 4.65 0.81 -11.65
N ILE A 158 4.42 -0.03 -10.66
CA ILE A 158 3.22 -0.05 -9.83
C ILE A 158 3.58 0.51 -8.45
N VAL A 159 2.85 1.52 -7.98
CA VAL A 159 2.87 1.97 -6.59
C VAL A 159 1.60 1.45 -5.92
N PHE A 160 1.77 0.66 -4.86
CA PHE A 160 0.67 0.04 -4.13
C PHE A 160 0.65 0.55 -2.69
N ILE A 161 -0.41 1.28 -2.34
CA ILE A 161 -0.59 1.90 -1.02
C ILE A 161 -1.65 1.10 -0.25
N ALA A 162 -1.24 0.44 0.82
CA ALA A 162 -2.08 -0.49 1.57
C ALA A 162 -2.37 -0.01 3.00
N GLY A 163 -3.47 -0.52 3.56
CA GLY A 163 -3.85 -0.41 4.97
C GLY A 163 -5.11 0.42 5.20
N LYS A 164 -5.21 1.61 4.59
CA LYS A 164 -6.29 2.57 4.87
C LYS A 164 -7.45 2.53 3.88
N GLY A 165 -7.21 2.17 2.62
CA GLY A 165 -8.25 2.09 1.60
C GLY A 165 -9.04 3.40 1.46
N HIS A 166 -10.31 3.38 1.86
CA HIS A 166 -11.21 4.53 1.78
C HIS A 166 -11.24 5.39 3.06
N GLU A 167 -10.49 5.02 4.10
CA GLU A 167 -10.36 5.83 5.30
C GLU A 167 -9.70 7.18 4.96
N ASP A 168 -10.35 8.27 5.35
CA ASP A 168 -9.95 9.65 5.10
C ASP A 168 -9.42 10.35 6.36
N TYR A 169 -8.96 9.56 7.33
CA TYR A 169 -8.36 10.03 8.57
C TYR A 169 -7.18 9.18 9.01
N GLN A 170 -6.30 9.76 9.84
CA GLN A 170 -5.26 9.06 10.59
C GLN A 170 -5.48 9.23 12.10
N ILE A 171 -5.34 8.15 12.86
CA ILE A 171 -5.53 8.18 14.32
C ILE A 171 -4.19 8.28 15.04
N ILE A 172 -3.95 9.42 15.71
CA ILE A 172 -2.76 9.66 16.55
C ILE A 172 -3.25 9.98 17.97
N GLY A 173 -2.84 9.17 18.93
CA GLY A 173 -3.41 9.14 20.27
C GLY A 173 -4.91 8.81 20.20
N THR A 174 -5.72 9.77 20.63
CA THR A 174 -7.19 9.71 20.59
C THR A 174 -7.79 10.61 19.49
N LYS A 175 -6.95 11.33 18.73
CA LYS A 175 -7.40 12.29 17.72
C LYS A 175 -7.48 11.66 16.33
N LYS A 176 -8.56 11.97 15.60
CA LYS A 176 -8.70 11.69 14.17
C LYS A 176 -8.27 12.94 13.40
N MET A 177 -7.16 12.85 12.69
CA MET A 177 -6.65 13.92 11.83
C MET A 177 -7.08 13.63 10.39
N PRO A 178 -7.52 14.62 9.59
CA PRO A 178 -7.82 14.41 8.17
C PRO A 178 -6.59 13.87 7.43
N PHE A 179 -6.75 12.74 6.73
CA PHE A 179 -5.66 12.07 6.00
C PHE A 179 -6.24 11.05 5.01
N ASP A 180 -6.07 11.28 3.71
CA ASP A 180 -6.60 10.40 2.67
C ASP A 180 -5.48 10.01 1.68
N ASP A 181 -5.13 8.72 1.68
CA ASP A 181 -4.08 8.15 0.82
C ASP A 181 -4.31 8.52 -0.65
N ARG A 182 -5.56 8.56 -1.11
CA ARG A 182 -5.91 8.84 -2.51
C ARG A 182 -5.62 10.29 -2.87
N LYS A 183 -5.91 11.22 -1.97
CA LYS A 183 -5.67 12.65 -2.19
C LYS A 183 -4.18 12.95 -2.19
N ILE A 184 -3.44 12.35 -1.26
CA ILE A 184 -1.98 12.50 -1.19
C ILE A 184 -1.33 11.92 -2.44
N ALA A 185 -1.75 10.71 -2.84
CA ALA A 185 -1.25 10.08 -4.06
C ALA A 185 -1.55 10.93 -5.32
N ALA A 186 -2.78 11.45 -5.44
CA ALA A 186 -3.16 12.32 -6.55
C ALA A 186 -2.33 13.61 -6.58
N HIS A 187 -2.09 14.22 -5.42
CA HIS A 187 -1.25 15.42 -5.30
C HIS A 187 0.20 15.14 -5.71
N ALA A 188 0.80 14.06 -5.18
CA ALA A 188 2.16 13.65 -5.55
C ALA A 188 2.30 13.34 -7.05
N LEU A 189 1.29 12.72 -7.66
CA LEU A 189 1.24 12.49 -9.10
C LEU A 189 1.19 13.80 -9.90
N GLN A 190 0.44 14.80 -9.43
CA GLN A 190 0.34 16.10 -10.07
C GLN A 190 1.65 16.88 -10.00
N MET A 191 2.39 16.77 -8.90
CA MET A 191 3.69 17.43 -8.73
C MET A 191 4.82 16.79 -9.54
N LYS A 192 4.67 15.51 -9.89
CA LYS A 192 5.66 14.75 -10.67
C LYS A 192 5.54 14.95 -12.18
N GLY A 193 4.31 15.17 -12.67
CA GLY A 193 4.00 15.33 -14.10
C GLY A 193 4.18 16.75 -14.59
#